data_AF-A0A258DVG6-F1
#
_entry.id   AF-A0A258DVG6-F1
#
_cell.length_a   1.000
_cell.length_b   1.000
_cell.length_c   1.000
_cell.angle_alpha   90.00
_cell.angle_beta   90.00
_cell.angle_gamma   90.00
#
_symmetry.space_group_name_H-M   'P 1'
#
loop_
_entity.id
_entity.type
_entity.pdbx_description
1 polymer ?
#
loop_
_entity_poly.entity_id
_entity_poly.type
_entity_poly.pdbx_seq_one_letter_code
_entity_poly.pdbx_strand_id
1 'polypeptide(L)'
;GLIDQEPNTRVLGTSVGVLIYRFGDRFYDRGKVNQELEEAQQELKEVNDQLDSIPSSRKLEKKEYKLTSKIQSLEKKAEFGNGLMRTGNPVVILDSALTQKTASNLKGYLINHGFFDAEVDFEVVTKKQKATVNYLIEEKAPYLLDSVYTRSDNAKIRTILDEEAKRTFLKKGEIYNQDNIIAERNRIEDLLKNNGFYMFSKSYITYFAYQDTAAKTIKLEQVIQKPTFAEKHEVYTIDSIQFRINPPSEEFADRQVQAKYGEINFSFYRDRYSPKILASRIQLQKGSPYSRTQAIETQRLLSNLDLFRFVNISFDTVGTSLNASIFTQPNQKYQLTNQLGLTVTEQLPGPFFSTALRNRNFFRAGEILEFNFRAGLEGVASATGQGVYQSNELNTSMSVIFPRFLIPFASTSIQKFGRFNPNTRVQFGYN
;
A
#
# COMPACT_ATOMS: atom_id res chain seq x y z
N GLY A 1 15.91 -11.04 3.67
CA GLY A 1 16.19 -11.60 2.33
C GLY A 1 16.73 -13.01 2.51
N LEU A 2 17.10 -13.69 1.42
CA LEU A 2 17.78 -14.99 1.54
C LEU A 2 19.19 -14.83 2.13
N ILE A 3 19.84 -13.71 1.82
CA ILE A 3 21.17 -13.34 2.30
C ILE A 3 21.00 -12.44 3.54
N ASP A 4 21.61 -12.85 4.65
CA ASP A 4 21.60 -12.11 5.92
C ASP A 4 22.82 -11.18 6.07
N GLN A 5 23.89 -11.42 5.31
CA GLN A 5 25.08 -10.58 5.29
C GLN A 5 25.52 -10.27 3.86
N GLU A 6 25.46 -8.99 3.50
CA GLU A 6 25.91 -8.49 2.20
C GLU A 6 27.25 -7.77 2.33
N PRO A 7 28.17 -7.92 1.34
CA PRO A 7 29.41 -7.18 1.34
C PRO A 7 29.17 -5.69 1.09
N ASN A 8 30.07 -4.82 1.56
CA ASN A 8 30.01 -3.39 1.21
C ASN A 8 30.02 -3.20 -0.31
N THR A 9 29.14 -2.33 -0.82
CA THR A 9 29.08 -1.93 -2.22
C THR A 9 30.45 -1.42 -2.71
N ARG A 10 30.83 -1.81 -3.93
CA ARG A 10 32.10 -1.42 -4.57
C ARG A 10 31.84 -0.71 -5.88
N VAL A 11 32.65 0.32 -6.15
CA VAL A 11 32.74 1.03 -7.42
C VAL A 11 34.20 0.93 -7.88
N LEU A 12 34.42 0.42 -9.10
CA LEU A 12 35.77 0.21 -9.67
C LEU A 12 36.72 -0.56 -8.72
N GLY A 13 36.20 -1.59 -8.04
CA GLY A 13 36.97 -2.45 -7.13
C GLY A 13 37.27 -1.88 -5.75
N THR A 14 36.84 -0.64 -5.45
CA THR A 14 37.01 0.01 -4.14
C THR A 14 35.66 0.29 -3.49
N SER A 15 35.57 0.24 -2.16
CA SER A 15 34.37 0.66 -1.44
C SER A 15 34.53 2.10 -0.99
N VAL A 16 34.05 3.04 -1.82
CA VAL A 16 34.11 4.49 -1.56
C VAL A 16 33.44 4.82 -0.22
N GLY A 17 32.31 4.20 0.09
CA GLY A 17 31.61 4.37 1.37
C GLY A 17 32.46 3.98 2.59
N VAL A 18 33.22 2.89 2.50
CA VAL A 18 34.15 2.47 3.57
C VAL A 18 35.31 3.46 3.74
N LEU A 19 35.82 4.02 2.65
CA LEU A 19 36.88 5.03 2.70
C LEU A 19 36.41 6.31 3.39
N ILE A 20 35.21 6.80 3.03
CA ILE A 20 34.57 7.95 3.65
C ILE A 20 34.35 7.69 5.14
N TYR A 21 33.82 6.51 5.49
CA TYR A 21 33.59 6.12 6.88
C TYR A 21 34.90 6.12 7.69
N ARG A 22 35.95 5.44 7.21
CA ARG A 22 37.25 5.37 7.87
C ARG A 22 37.92 6.73 8.01
N PHE A 23 37.75 7.61 7.03
CA PHE A 23 38.26 8.98 7.12
C PHE A 23 37.52 9.75 8.21
N GLY A 24 36.19 9.62 8.29
CA GLY A 24 35.37 10.18 9.36
C GLY A 24 35.77 9.65 10.74
N ASP A 25 35.97 8.34 10.86
CA ASP A 25 36.31 7.66 12.12
C ASP A 25 37.60 8.19 12.77
N ARG A 26 38.61 8.58 11.97
CA ARG A 26 39.85 9.19 12.47
C ARG A 26 39.66 10.49 13.25
N PHE A 27 38.55 11.19 13.01
CA PHE A 27 38.21 12.45 13.68
C PHE A 27 37.03 12.29 14.65
N TYR A 28 36.63 11.05 14.95
CA TYR A 28 35.52 10.74 15.83
C TYR A 28 36.03 10.09 17.11
N ASP A 29 35.74 10.72 18.24
CA ASP A 29 36.00 10.17 19.56
C ASP A 29 34.65 9.93 20.25
N ARG A 30 34.25 8.66 20.34
CA ARG A 30 32.99 8.25 20.98
C ARG A 30 33.00 8.55 22.48
N GLY A 31 34.14 8.43 23.15
CA GLY A 31 34.28 8.71 24.58
C GLY A 31 34.00 10.18 24.86
N LYS A 32 34.61 11.07 24.08
CA LYS A 32 34.38 12.52 24.19
C LYS A 32 32.92 12.90 23.89
N VAL A 33 32.30 12.30 22.86
CA VAL A 33 30.89 12.59 22.51
C VAL A 33 29.93 12.11 23.60
N ASN A 34 30.17 10.94 24.19
CA ASN A 34 29.36 10.44 25.31
C ASN A 34 29.53 11.32 26.56
N GLN A 35 30.74 11.79 26.85
CA GLN A 35 30.97 12.72 27.95
C GLN A 35 30.23 14.06 27.72
N GLU A 36 30.35 14.66 26.53
CA GLU A 36 29.61 15.88 26.18
C GLU A 36 28.09 15.70 26.26
N LEU A 37 27.59 14.49 25.99
CA LEU A 37 26.17 14.13 26.10
C LEU A 37 25.73 14.06 27.56
N GLU A 38 26.49 13.39 28.42
CA GLU A 38 26.22 13.31 29.86
C GLU A 38 26.23 14.70 30.51
N GLU A 39 27.23 15.54 30.19
CA GLU A 39 27.31 16.93 30.66
C GLU A 39 26.10 17.75 30.21
N ALA A 40 25.68 17.63 28.94
CA ALA A 40 24.51 18.35 28.42
C ALA A 40 23.19 17.87 29.07
N GLN A 41 23.07 16.58 29.36
CA GLN A 41 21.90 16.02 30.06
C GLN A 41 21.82 16.49 31.52
N GLN A 42 22.96 16.55 32.21
CA GLN A 42 23.04 17.13 33.57
C GLN A 42 22.67 18.62 33.56
N GLU A 43 23.21 19.40 32.62
CA GLU A 43 22.89 20.82 32.49
C GLU A 43 21.41 21.05 32.16
N LEU A 44 20.81 20.19 31.33
CA LEU A 44 19.37 20.25 31.03
C LEU A 44 18.53 19.99 32.28
N LYS A 45 18.93 19.02 33.10
CA LYS A 45 18.24 18.69 34.35
C LYS A 45 18.24 19.91 35.30
N GLU A 46 19.39 20.55 35.49
CA GLU A 46 19.49 21.76 36.32
C GLU A 46 18.62 22.92 35.79
N VAL A 47 18.55 23.08 34.47
CA VAL A 47 17.69 24.11 33.84
C VAL A 47 16.21 23.81 34.05
N ASN A 48 15.81 22.55 34.00
CA ASN A 48 14.43 22.13 34.28
C ASN A 48 14.07 22.37 35.76
N ASP A 49 14.96 22.01 36.69
CA ASP A 49 14.76 22.28 38.13
C ASP A 49 14.60 23.80 38.41
N GLN A 50 15.29 24.66 37.65
CA GLN A 50 15.14 26.11 37.72
C GLN A 50 13.82 26.61 37.09
N LEU A 51 13.35 26.01 36.00
CA LEU A 51 12.08 26.33 35.36
C LEU A 51 10.88 25.96 36.25
N ASP A 52 10.97 24.86 37.00
CA ASP A 52 9.96 24.47 37.99
C ASP A 52 9.83 25.51 39.12
N SER A 53 10.96 26.14 39.48
CA SER A 53 11.01 27.18 40.51
C SER A 53 10.62 28.57 40.00
N ILE A 54 10.90 28.89 38.73
CA ILE A 54 10.58 30.18 38.08
C ILE A 54 9.87 29.91 36.75
N PRO A 55 8.56 29.62 36.78
CA PRO A 55 7.79 29.39 35.57
C PRO A 55 7.80 30.63 34.67
N SER A 56 7.87 30.46 33.35
CA SER A 56 7.82 31.52 32.32
C SER A 56 9.09 32.38 32.12
N SER A 57 10.26 31.91 32.56
CA SER A 57 11.53 32.57 32.24
C SER A 57 11.94 32.29 30.79
N ARG A 58 11.68 33.26 29.88
CA ARG A 58 12.09 33.19 28.46
C ARG A 58 13.56 32.86 28.23
N LYS A 59 14.44 33.20 29.18
CA LYS A 59 15.88 32.91 29.10
C LYS A 59 16.16 31.42 29.35
N LEU A 60 15.49 30.83 30.34
CA LEU A 60 15.63 29.42 30.68
C LEU A 60 14.97 28.53 29.62
N GLU A 61 13.78 28.89 29.12
CA GLU A 61 13.12 28.20 28.00
C GLU A 61 14.01 28.16 26.73
N LYS A 62 14.67 29.28 26.40
CA LYS A 62 15.64 29.32 25.29
C LYS A 62 16.87 28.45 25.55
N LYS A 63 17.29 28.31 26.81
CA LYS A 63 18.44 27.49 27.20
C LYS A 63 18.09 26.00 27.13
N GLU A 64 16.93 25.63 27.67
CA GLU A 64 16.34 24.29 27.58
C GLU A 64 16.23 23.84 26.12
N TYR A 65 15.60 24.64 25.25
CA TYR A 65 15.47 24.32 23.82
C TYR A 65 16.83 24.06 23.15
N LYS A 66 17.84 24.89 23.44
CA LYS A 66 19.19 24.73 22.90
C LYS A 66 19.86 23.46 23.42
N LEU A 67 19.71 23.14 24.70
CA LEU A 67 20.26 21.94 25.31
C LEU A 67 19.60 20.68 24.76
N THR A 68 18.27 20.66 24.65
CA THR A 68 17.52 19.56 24.03
C THR A 68 17.96 19.33 22.58
N SER A 69 18.11 20.39 21.78
CA SER A 69 18.62 20.27 20.40
C SER A 69 20.08 19.77 20.36
N LYS A 70 20.93 20.22 21.29
CA LYS A 70 22.32 19.76 21.42
C LYS A 70 22.36 18.27 21.81
N ILE A 71 21.56 17.84 22.76
CA ILE A 71 21.43 16.44 23.20
C ILE A 71 21.00 15.56 22.02
N GLN A 72 19.93 15.92 21.30
CA GLN A 72 19.49 15.16 20.12
C GLN A 72 20.59 15.04 19.06
N SER A 73 21.37 16.10 18.85
CA SER A 73 22.52 16.07 17.93
C SER A 73 23.65 15.17 18.43
N LEU A 74 23.94 15.19 19.73
CA LEU A 74 24.96 14.36 20.38
C LEU A 74 24.54 12.88 20.42
N GLU A 75 23.30 12.56 20.71
CA GLU A 75 22.73 11.20 20.63
C GLU A 75 22.89 10.65 19.21
N LYS A 76 22.47 11.43 18.20
CA LYS A 76 22.66 11.07 16.79
C LYS A 76 24.14 10.87 16.43
N LYS A 77 25.03 11.67 17.00
CA LYS A 77 26.48 11.55 16.79
C LYS A 77 27.07 10.34 17.52
N ALA A 78 26.57 10.00 18.71
CA ALA A 78 26.98 8.85 19.51
C ALA A 78 26.56 7.52 18.86
N GLU A 79 25.36 7.48 18.31
CA GLU A 79 24.77 6.32 17.65
C GLU A 79 25.33 6.10 16.25
N PHE A 80 25.36 7.13 15.40
CA PHE A 80 25.68 7.01 13.98
C PHE A 80 27.04 7.59 13.57
N GLY A 81 27.78 8.19 14.51
CA GLY A 81 29.05 8.86 14.24
C GLY A 81 28.90 10.27 13.65
N ASN A 82 30.03 10.84 13.20
CA ASN A 82 30.06 12.16 12.57
C ASN A 82 29.46 12.16 11.14
N GLY A 83 29.35 13.34 10.52
CA GLY A 83 28.74 13.47 9.18
C GLY A 83 29.38 12.61 8.09
N LEU A 84 30.69 12.36 8.18
CA LEU A 84 31.42 11.49 7.25
C LEU A 84 31.10 10.02 7.50
N MET A 85 31.07 9.59 8.76
CA MET A 85 30.66 8.22 9.11
C MET A 85 29.22 7.92 8.70
N ARG A 86 28.32 8.92 8.79
CA ARG A 86 26.92 8.78 8.36
C ARG A 86 26.71 8.78 6.85
N THR A 87 27.63 9.36 6.08
CA THR A 87 27.58 9.35 4.60
C THR A 87 28.30 8.14 4.01
N GLY A 88 29.29 7.61 4.73
CA GLY A 88 29.92 6.34 4.45
C GLY A 88 29.17 5.15 5.04
N ASN A 89 29.77 3.97 4.93
CA ASN A 89 29.27 2.74 5.56
C ASN A 89 30.43 2.05 6.30
N PRO A 90 30.20 1.51 7.52
CA PRO A 90 31.21 0.75 8.23
C PRO A 90 31.63 -0.49 7.43
N VAL A 91 32.84 -0.99 7.70
CA VAL A 91 33.31 -2.24 7.10
C VAL A 91 32.41 -3.38 7.57
N VAL A 92 31.87 -4.15 6.62
CA VAL A 92 31.18 -5.39 6.94
C VAL A 92 32.22 -6.41 7.38
N ILE A 93 32.10 -6.86 8.62
CA ILE A 93 32.96 -7.90 9.20
C ILE A 93 32.31 -9.24 8.90
N LEU A 94 33.10 -10.19 8.38
CA LEU A 94 32.63 -11.55 8.15
C LEU A 94 32.06 -12.12 9.45
N ASP A 95 30.81 -12.56 9.39
CA ASP A 95 30.12 -13.22 10.49
C ASP A 95 29.76 -14.65 10.05
N SER A 96 30.40 -15.64 10.69
CA SER A 96 30.18 -17.06 10.37
C SER A 96 28.77 -17.52 10.70
N ALA A 97 28.12 -16.96 11.73
CA ALA A 97 26.75 -17.32 12.09
C ALA A 97 25.75 -16.79 11.06
N LEU A 98 25.92 -15.54 10.59
CA LEU A 98 25.10 -14.99 9.51
C LEU A 98 25.35 -15.68 8.17
N THR A 99 26.59 -16.12 7.92
CA THR A 99 26.95 -16.93 6.76
C THR A 99 26.24 -18.29 6.78
N GLN A 100 26.31 -19.01 7.90
CA GLN A 100 25.59 -20.27 8.08
C GLN A 100 24.07 -20.08 7.95
N LYS A 101 23.54 -19.00 8.52
CA LYS A 101 22.10 -18.68 8.42
C LYS A 101 21.69 -18.43 6.96
N THR A 102 22.51 -17.72 6.19
CA THR A 102 22.28 -17.52 4.74
C THR A 102 22.25 -18.87 4.00
N ALA A 103 23.19 -19.77 4.27
CA ALA A 103 23.17 -21.12 3.68
C ALA A 103 21.87 -21.88 4.03
N SER A 104 21.43 -21.83 5.29
CA SER A 104 20.15 -22.41 5.73
C SER A 104 18.94 -21.78 5.05
N ASN A 105 18.92 -20.46 4.85
CA ASN A 105 17.85 -19.76 4.14
C ASN A 105 17.79 -20.17 2.66
N LEU A 106 18.94 -20.27 1.99
CA LEU A 106 19.05 -20.75 0.61
C LEU A 106 18.55 -22.18 0.47
N LYS A 107 18.93 -23.08 1.39
CA LYS A 107 18.41 -24.44 1.44
C LYS A 107 16.90 -24.47 1.67
N GLY A 108 16.39 -23.68 2.61
CA GLY A 108 14.95 -23.55 2.87
C GLY A 108 14.18 -23.03 1.65
N TYR A 109 14.76 -22.11 0.90
CA TYR A 109 14.19 -21.63 -0.37
C TYR A 109 14.07 -22.75 -1.40
N LEU A 110 15.13 -23.53 -1.61
CA LEU A 110 15.13 -24.67 -2.53
C LEU A 110 14.11 -25.73 -2.12
N ILE A 111 14.03 -26.08 -0.84
CA ILE A 111 13.00 -27.00 -0.30
C ILE A 111 11.59 -26.47 -0.59
N ASN A 112 11.34 -25.19 -0.35
CA ASN A 112 10.05 -24.55 -0.66
C ASN A 112 9.73 -24.53 -2.16
N HIS A 113 10.74 -24.70 -3.03
CA HIS A 113 10.62 -24.77 -4.48
C HIS A 113 10.79 -26.20 -5.03
N GLY A 114 10.62 -27.22 -4.18
CA GLY A 114 10.49 -28.62 -4.59
C GLY A 114 11.80 -29.40 -4.65
N PHE A 115 12.92 -28.79 -4.29
CA PHE A 115 14.23 -29.45 -4.23
C PHE A 115 14.50 -29.93 -2.79
N PHE A 116 13.76 -30.94 -2.35
CA PHE A 116 13.79 -31.43 -0.97
C PHE A 116 15.14 -32.03 -0.55
N ASP A 117 15.88 -32.58 -1.51
CA ASP A 117 17.18 -33.21 -1.26
C ASP A 117 18.35 -32.22 -1.43
N ALA A 118 18.06 -30.94 -1.67
CA ALA A 118 19.07 -29.93 -1.92
C ALA A 118 20.06 -29.78 -0.76
N GLU A 119 21.30 -29.55 -1.12
CA GLU A 119 22.40 -29.27 -0.20
C GLU A 119 22.96 -27.88 -0.50
N VAL A 120 23.20 -27.13 0.57
CA VAL A 120 23.80 -25.80 0.49
C VAL A 120 24.86 -25.71 1.55
N ASP A 121 26.10 -25.64 1.09
CA ASP A 121 27.28 -25.40 1.91
C ASP A 121 27.89 -24.06 1.55
N PHE A 122 28.97 -23.70 2.24
CA PHE A 122 29.74 -22.52 1.89
C PHE A 122 31.22 -22.71 2.19
N GLU A 123 32.03 -21.99 1.42
CA GLU A 123 33.46 -21.87 1.62
C GLU A 123 33.82 -20.41 1.86
N VAL A 124 34.71 -20.18 2.84
CA VAL A 124 35.23 -18.84 3.12
C VAL A 124 36.69 -18.78 2.70
N VAL A 125 36.95 -18.01 1.65
CA VAL A 125 38.31 -17.72 1.19
C VAL A 125 38.76 -16.40 1.79
N THR A 126 39.80 -16.43 2.61
CA THR A 126 40.40 -15.22 3.21
C THR A 126 41.70 -14.86 2.50
N LYS A 127 41.87 -13.56 2.21
CA LYS A 127 43.11 -13.01 1.64
C LYS A 127 43.39 -11.64 2.25
N LYS A 128 44.45 -11.55 3.05
CA LYS A 128 44.74 -10.36 3.88
C LYS A 128 43.52 -10.04 4.77
N GLN A 129 43.05 -8.80 4.76
CA GLN A 129 41.86 -8.36 5.53
C GLN A 129 40.56 -8.44 4.71
N LYS A 130 40.50 -9.34 3.72
CA LYS A 130 39.31 -9.55 2.89
C LYS A 130 38.86 -11.00 3.00
N ALA A 131 37.56 -11.20 3.14
CA ALA A 131 36.91 -12.49 3.02
C ALA A 131 36.02 -12.50 1.78
N THR A 132 35.97 -13.64 1.10
CA THR A 132 35.01 -13.98 0.07
C THR A 132 34.27 -15.22 0.54
N VAL A 133 32.95 -15.14 0.58
CA VAL A 133 32.08 -16.27 0.90
C VAL A 133 31.52 -16.80 -0.41
N ASN A 134 31.79 -18.07 -0.71
CA ASN A 134 31.23 -18.78 -1.85
C ASN A 134 30.16 -19.74 -1.30
N TYR A 135 28.91 -19.58 -1.71
CA TYR A 135 27.85 -20.55 -1.39
C TYR A 135 27.85 -21.64 -2.47
N LEU A 136 27.99 -22.89 -2.05
CA LEU A 136 28.01 -24.07 -2.91
C LEU A 136 26.62 -24.69 -2.87
N ILE A 137 25.91 -24.66 -3.99
CA ILE A 137 24.49 -25.07 -4.06
C ILE A 137 24.40 -26.31 -4.95
N GLU A 138 23.87 -27.39 -4.39
CA GLU A 138 23.51 -28.62 -5.10
C GLU A 138 21.99 -28.82 -5.02
N GLU A 139 21.27 -28.47 -6.09
CA GLU A 139 19.80 -28.53 -6.10
C GLU A 139 19.25 -29.97 -6.08
N LYS A 140 19.97 -30.91 -6.71
CA LYS A 140 19.51 -32.29 -6.99
C LYS A 140 18.18 -32.32 -7.77
N ALA A 141 17.59 -33.52 -7.92
CA ALA A 141 16.36 -33.67 -8.70
C ALA A 141 15.15 -33.04 -7.97
N PRO A 142 14.30 -32.29 -8.68
CA PRO A 142 13.10 -31.72 -8.10
C PRO A 142 12.04 -32.80 -7.86
N TYR A 143 11.17 -32.56 -6.88
CA TYR A 143 10.01 -33.40 -6.63
C TYR A 143 8.80 -32.85 -7.40
N LEU A 144 8.15 -33.74 -8.15
CA LEU A 144 6.99 -33.38 -8.98
C LEU A 144 5.68 -33.67 -8.26
N LEU A 145 4.65 -32.86 -8.51
CA LEU A 145 3.30 -33.12 -8.03
C LEU A 145 2.71 -34.32 -8.79
N ASP A 146 2.50 -35.45 -8.11
CA ASP A 146 1.85 -36.62 -8.73
C ASP A 146 0.33 -36.46 -8.73
N SER A 147 -0.26 -36.02 -7.62
CA SER A 147 -1.71 -35.86 -7.51
C SER A 147 -2.07 -34.79 -6.48
N VAL A 148 -3.20 -34.13 -6.72
CA VAL A 148 -3.80 -33.17 -5.79
C VAL A 148 -5.25 -33.58 -5.61
N TYR A 149 -5.65 -33.87 -4.38
CA TYR A 149 -7.03 -34.23 -4.05
C TYR A 149 -7.60 -33.31 -2.99
N THR A 150 -8.88 -32.97 -3.14
CA THR A 150 -9.57 -32.05 -2.23
C THR A 150 -10.59 -32.81 -1.39
N ARG A 151 -10.54 -32.61 -0.08
CA ARG A 151 -11.51 -33.13 0.88
C ARG A 151 -12.24 -31.98 1.57
N SER A 152 -13.56 -32.00 1.50
CA SER A 152 -14.43 -31.08 2.23
C SER A 152 -15.75 -31.78 2.55
N ASP A 153 -16.28 -31.58 3.76
CA ASP A 153 -17.59 -32.11 4.15
C ASP A 153 -18.74 -31.28 3.55
N ASN A 154 -18.46 -30.10 3.01
CA ASN A 154 -19.45 -29.22 2.40
C ASN A 154 -19.59 -29.50 0.90
N ALA A 155 -20.70 -30.11 0.51
CA ALA A 155 -20.98 -30.45 -0.89
C ALA A 155 -20.97 -29.24 -1.84
N LYS A 156 -21.47 -28.07 -1.41
CA LYS A 156 -21.47 -26.85 -2.24
C LYS A 156 -20.05 -26.36 -2.53
N ILE A 157 -19.17 -26.41 -1.52
CA ILE A 157 -17.75 -26.05 -1.69
C ILE A 157 -17.10 -27.00 -2.69
N ARG A 158 -17.34 -28.32 -2.59
CA ARG A 158 -16.79 -29.29 -3.56
C ARG A 158 -17.22 -28.97 -4.99
N THR A 159 -18.52 -28.76 -5.22
CA THR A 159 -19.04 -28.40 -6.55
C THR A 159 -18.36 -27.15 -7.13
N ILE A 160 -18.23 -26.08 -6.33
CA ILE A 160 -17.57 -24.83 -6.77
C ILE A 160 -16.09 -25.06 -7.12
N LEU A 161 -15.39 -25.86 -6.31
CA LEU A 161 -13.97 -26.16 -6.56
C LEU A 161 -13.78 -27.04 -7.81
N ASP A 162 -14.68 -28.00 -8.04
CA ASP A 162 -14.65 -28.88 -9.21
C ASP A 162 -14.92 -28.11 -10.51
N GLU A 163 -15.88 -27.17 -10.50
CA GLU A 163 -16.20 -26.30 -11.64
C GLU A 163 -15.02 -25.37 -12.02
N GLU A 164 -14.25 -24.94 -11.03
CA GLU A 164 -13.11 -24.03 -11.17
C GLU A 164 -11.75 -24.73 -11.14
N ALA A 165 -11.72 -26.07 -11.23
CA ALA A 165 -10.51 -26.87 -11.13
C ALA A 165 -9.46 -26.52 -12.19
N LYS A 166 -9.88 -26.07 -13.37
CA LYS A 166 -8.96 -25.66 -14.46
C LYS A 166 -8.13 -24.41 -14.14
N ARG A 167 -8.55 -23.60 -13.16
CA ARG A 167 -7.86 -22.37 -12.75
C ARG A 167 -6.92 -22.58 -11.55
N THR A 168 -6.74 -23.81 -11.09
CA THR A 168 -5.85 -24.12 -9.97
C THR A 168 -4.39 -23.79 -10.29
N PHE A 169 -3.65 -23.33 -9.28
CA PHE A 169 -2.20 -23.20 -9.33
C PHE A 169 -1.45 -24.52 -9.10
N LEU A 170 -2.16 -25.59 -8.72
CA LEU A 170 -1.57 -26.88 -8.39
C LEU A 170 -1.83 -27.90 -9.51
N LYS A 171 -0.86 -28.10 -10.39
CA LYS A 171 -1.01 -29.00 -11.54
C LYS A 171 -0.14 -30.24 -11.41
N LYS A 172 -0.71 -31.38 -11.81
CA LYS A 172 0.03 -32.65 -11.91
C LYS A 172 1.22 -32.49 -12.88
N GLY A 173 2.38 -33.01 -12.48
CA GLY A 173 3.62 -33.00 -13.24
C GLY A 173 4.44 -31.72 -13.10
N GLU A 174 3.91 -30.66 -12.49
CA GLU A 174 4.69 -29.47 -12.16
C GLU A 174 5.56 -29.72 -10.91
N ILE A 175 6.66 -28.99 -10.76
CA ILE A 175 7.52 -29.05 -9.57
C ILE A 175 6.71 -28.57 -8.35
N TYR A 176 6.87 -29.24 -7.22
CA TYR A 176 6.32 -28.76 -5.95
C TYR A 176 6.77 -27.32 -5.69
N ASN A 177 5.83 -26.42 -5.43
CA ASN A 177 6.16 -25.04 -5.09
C ASN A 177 5.21 -24.51 -4.01
N GLN A 178 5.77 -24.10 -2.89
CA GLN A 178 5.05 -23.54 -1.74
C GLN A 178 4.30 -22.25 -2.12
N ASP A 179 4.83 -21.43 -3.02
CA ASP A 179 4.18 -20.21 -3.49
C ASP A 179 2.89 -20.51 -4.26
N ASN A 180 2.88 -21.59 -5.05
CA ASN A 180 1.66 -22.05 -5.74
C ASN A 180 0.60 -22.52 -4.73
N ILE A 181 0.99 -23.15 -3.62
CA ILE A 181 0.07 -23.53 -2.54
C ILE A 181 -0.52 -22.28 -1.87
N ILE A 182 0.31 -21.26 -1.61
CA ILE A 182 -0.14 -19.98 -1.05
C ILE A 182 -1.10 -19.26 -2.01
N ALA A 183 -0.76 -19.22 -3.30
CA ALA A 183 -1.61 -18.64 -4.34
C ALA A 183 -2.95 -19.36 -4.43
N GLU A 184 -2.96 -20.69 -4.37
CA GLU A 184 -4.18 -21.50 -4.40
C GLU A 184 -5.06 -21.25 -3.17
N ARG A 185 -4.47 -21.11 -1.97
CA ARG A 185 -5.21 -20.73 -0.76
C ARG A 185 -5.93 -19.39 -0.91
N ASN A 186 -5.25 -18.38 -1.47
CA ASN A 186 -5.85 -17.06 -1.71
C ASN A 186 -6.95 -17.16 -2.79
N ARG A 187 -6.69 -17.89 -3.88
CA ARG A 187 -7.67 -18.12 -4.96
C ARG A 187 -8.95 -18.76 -4.44
N ILE A 188 -8.84 -19.80 -3.62
CA ILE A 188 -9.99 -20.49 -3.02
C ILE A 188 -10.74 -19.58 -2.07
N GLU A 189 -10.04 -18.82 -1.22
CA GLU A 189 -10.69 -17.85 -0.33
C GLU A 189 -11.51 -16.84 -1.14
N ASP A 190 -10.93 -16.25 -2.18
CA ASP A 190 -11.63 -15.28 -3.03
C ASP A 190 -12.78 -15.93 -3.81
N LEU A 191 -12.58 -17.14 -4.34
CA LEU A 191 -13.61 -17.89 -5.05
C LEU A 191 -14.83 -18.15 -4.15
N LEU A 192 -14.59 -18.66 -2.94
CA LEU A 192 -15.67 -18.98 -2.00
C LEU A 192 -16.34 -17.70 -1.47
N LYS A 193 -15.58 -16.66 -1.15
CA LYS A 193 -16.15 -15.36 -0.77
C LYS A 193 -16.96 -14.71 -1.90
N ASN A 194 -16.62 -14.98 -3.16
CA ASN A 194 -17.40 -14.53 -4.31
C ASN A 194 -18.63 -15.37 -4.61
N ASN A 195 -18.77 -16.54 -3.96
CA ASN A 195 -19.93 -17.42 -4.01
C ASN A 195 -20.72 -17.40 -2.70
N GLY A 196 -20.65 -16.30 -1.94
CA GLY A 196 -21.46 -16.07 -0.75
C GLY A 196 -20.89 -16.60 0.57
N PHE A 197 -19.74 -17.28 0.60
CA PHE A 197 -19.12 -17.74 1.85
C PHE A 197 -18.39 -16.60 2.57
N TYR A 198 -19.15 -15.62 3.06
CA TYR A 198 -18.63 -14.38 3.67
C TYR A 198 -17.62 -14.62 4.81
N MET A 199 -17.91 -15.56 5.71
CA MET A 199 -17.06 -15.89 6.86
C MET A 199 -15.89 -16.84 6.52
N PHE A 200 -15.74 -17.27 5.26
CA PHE A 200 -14.64 -18.15 4.88
C PHE A 200 -13.29 -17.43 5.00
N SER A 201 -12.24 -18.20 5.23
CA SER A 201 -10.87 -17.73 5.40
C SER A 201 -9.93 -18.82 4.92
N LYS A 202 -8.81 -18.45 4.30
CA LYS A 202 -7.75 -19.41 3.95
C LYS A 202 -7.18 -20.20 5.13
N SER A 203 -7.40 -19.76 6.37
CA SER A 203 -7.04 -20.52 7.58
C SER A 203 -7.77 -21.87 7.67
N TYR A 204 -8.94 -22.00 7.05
CA TYR A 204 -9.66 -23.27 6.98
C TYR A 204 -9.10 -24.24 5.94
N ILE A 205 -8.08 -23.84 5.16
CA ILE A 205 -7.45 -24.67 4.15
C ILE A 205 -6.13 -25.18 4.70
N THR A 206 -6.04 -26.51 4.86
CA THR A 206 -4.81 -27.22 5.27
C THR A 206 -4.34 -28.10 4.12
N TYR A 207 -3.02 -28.14 3.91
CA TYR A 207 -2.39 -29.05 2.95
C TYR A 207 -1.56 -30.08 3.69
N PHE A 208 -1.73 -31.36 3.34
CA PHE A 208 -0.82 -32.43 3.74
C PHE A 208 -0.03 -32.87 2.51
N ALA A 209 1.30 -32.85 2.62
CA ALA A 209 2.20 -33.30 1.56
C ALA A 209 2.77 -34.67 1.93
N TYR A 210 2.45 -35.67 1.12
CA TYR A 210 2.98 -37.02 1.25
C TYR A 210 4.09 -37.22 0.24
N GLN A 211 5.32 -37.38 0.73
CA GLN A 211 6.52 -37.47 -0.07
C GLN A 211 6.86 -38.93 -0.42
N ASP A 212 7.12 -39.17 -1.71
CA ASP A 212 7.75 -40.39 -2.21
C ASP A 212 9.20 -40.08 -2.61
N THR A 213 10.14 -40.50 -1.78
CA THR A 213 11.57 -40.23 -1.96
C THR A 213 12.20 -41.05 -3.07
N ALA A 214 11.62 -42.18 -3.46
CA ALA A 214 12.13 -43.04 -4.54
C ALA A 214 11.67 -42.52 -5.90
N ALA A 215 10.39 -42.20 -6.03
CA ALA A 215 9.84 -41.64 -7.26
C ALA A 215 10.11 -40.14 -7.43
N LYS A 216 10.58 -39.45 -6.38
CA LYS A 216 10.71 -37.98 -6.32
C LYS A 216 9.39 -37.28 -6.64
N THR A 217 8.33 -37.70 -5.96
CA THR A 217 7.00 -37.11 -6.15
C THR A 217 6.35 -36.70 -4.84
N ILE A 218 5.43 -35.74 -4.91
CA ILE A 218 4.57 -35.31 -3.81
C ILE A 218 3.11 -35.55 -4.17
N LYS A 219 2.35 -36.14 -3.24
CA LYS A 219 0.88 -36.14 -3.28
C LYS A 219 0.36 -35.10 -2.30
N LEU A 220 -0.49 -34.20 -2.77
CA LEU A 220 -1.07 -33.13 -1.96
C LEU A 220 -2.54 -33.42 -1.62
N GLU A 221 -2.83 -33.43 -0.32
CA GLU A 221 -4.19 -33.42 0.20
C GLU A 221 -4.58 -32.02 0.62
N GLN A 222 -5.56 -31.43 -0.05
CA GLN A 222 -6.19 -30.19 0.35
C GLN A 222 -7.42 -30.49 1.22
N VAL A 223 -7.37 -30.14 2.50
CA VAL A 223 -8.51 -30.29 3.42
C VAL A 223 -9.13 -28.93 3.72
N ILE A 224 -10.43 -28.79 3.41
CA ILE A 224 -11.22 -27.65 3.85
C ILE A 224 -11.93 -28.00 5.16
N GLN A 225 -11.40 -27.48 6.25
CA GLN A 225 -11.88 -27.67 7.61
C GLN A 225 -13.20 -26.94 7.86
N LYS A 226 -14.01 -27.48 8.78
CA LYS A 226 -15.21 -26.81 9.28
C LYS A 226 -14.84 -25.62 10.17
N PRO A 227 -15.68 -24.59 10.25
CA PRO A 227 -15.53 -23.54 11.25
C PRO A 227 -15.69 -24.12 12.66
N THR A 228 -15.01 -23.55 13.65
CA THR A 228 -15.04 -24.05 15.04
C THR A 228 -16.38 -23.86 15.75
N PHE A 229 -17.22 -22.95 15.24
CA PHE A 229 -18.49 -22.52 15.83
C PHE A 229 -19.72 -22.88 14.97
N ALA A 230 -19.55 -23.66 13.89
CA ALA A 230 -20.67 -24.11 13.07
C ALA A 230 -20.39 -25.46 12.38
N GLU A 231 -21.45 -26.20 12.07
CA GLU A 231 -21.36 -27.53 11.44
C GLU A 231 -20.84 -27.51 9.99
N LYS A 232 -21.00 -26.38 9.31
CA LYS A 232 -20.56 -26.17 7.92
C LYS A 232 -20.36 -24.69 7.62
N HIS A 233 -19.66 -24.41 6.53
CA HIS A 233 -19.60 -23.07 5.93
C HIS A 233 -20.94 -22.72 5.28
N GLU A 234 -21.55 -21.62 5.72
CA GLU A 234 -22.84 -21.14 5.20
C GLU A 234 -22.68 -20.12 4.06
N VAL A 235 -23.70 -20.07 3.20
CA VAL A 235 -23.82 -19.06 2.15
C VAL A 235 -24.64 -17.89 2.68
N TYR A 236 -24.05 -16.71 2.61
CA TYR A 236 -24.64 -15.45 3.04
C TYR A 236 -25.21 -14.67 1.87
N THR A 237 -26.37 -14.04 2.07
CA THR A 237 -27.02 -13.20 1.07
C THR A 237 -27.18 -11.76 1.58
N ILE A 238 -27.17 -10.80 0.66
CA ILE A 238 -27.37 -9.39 1.00
C ILE A 238 -28.87 -9.14 1.27
N ASP A 239 -29.25 -8.77 2.48
CA ASP A 239 -30.65 -8.50 2.83
C ASP A 239 -31.01 -7.01 2.67
N SER A 240 -30.12 -6.12 3.07
CA SER A 240 -30.33 -4.68 2.95
C SER A 240 -29.04 -3.94 2.60
N ILE A 241 -29.19 -2.79 1.94
CA ILE A 241 -28.09 -1.88 1.60
C ILE A 241 -28.45 -0.50 2.12
N GLN A 242 -27.64 0.00 3.04
CA GLN A 242 -27.76 1.31 3.64
C GLN A 242 -26.56 2.16 3.23
N PHE A 243 -26.79 3.35 2.70
CA PHE A 243 -25.75 4.29 2.31
C PHE A 243 -25.86 5.55 3.17
N ARG A 244 -24.81 5.85 3.92
CA ARG A 244 -24.77 7.00 4.83
C ARG A 244 -23.68 7.98 4.43
N ILE A 245 -24.05 9.26 4.34
CA ILE A 245 -23.11 10.38 4.23
C ILE A 245 -23.07 11.08 5.58
N ASN A 246 -21.99 10.85 6.33
CA ASN A 246 -21.74 11.50 7.60
C ASN A 246 -21.35 12.98 7.38
N PRO A 247 -21.63 13.86 8.35
CA PRO A 247 -21.19 15.25 8.26
C PRO A 247 -19.65 15.35 8.27
N PRO A 248 -19.08 16.42 7.69
CA PRO A 248 -17.63 16.63 7.67
C PRO A 248 -17.04 16.92 9.06
N SER A 249 -17.85 17.41 10.01
CA SER A 249 -17.50 17.58 11.42
C SER A 249 -18.71 17.27 12.32
N GLU A 250 -18.45 16.96 13.59
CA GLU A 250 -19.47 16.63 14.59
C GLU A 250 -20.26 17.85 15.09
N GLU A 251 -19.81 19.07 14.78
CA GLU A 251 -20.39 20.34 15.25
C GLU A 251 -21.72 20.71 14.60
N PHE A 252 -22.15 20.01 13.54
CA PHE A 252 -23.39 20.34 12.84
C PHE A 252 -24.55 19.46 13.33
N ALA A 253 -25.58 20.09 13.91
CA ALA A 253 -26.84 19.44 14.23
C ALA A 253 -27.43 18.75 12.99
N ASP A 254 -27.65 17.43 13.13
CA ASP A 254 -27.97 16.51 12.05
C ASP A 254 -29.45 16.65 11.64
N ARG A 255 -29.71 17.24 10.46
CA ARG A 255 -31.01 17.05 9.79
C ARG A 255 -30.83 15.91 8.79
N GLN A 256 -31.01 14.69 9.28
CA GLN A 256 -30.96 13.51 8.42
C GLN A 256 -32.07 13.58 7.38
N VAL A 257 -31.67 13.66 6.11
CA VAL A 257 -32.55 13.49 4.97
C VAL A 257 -32.49 12.03 4.56
N GLN A 258 -33.63 11.35 4.69
CA GLN A 258 -33.78 9.98 4.22
C GLN A 258 -34.29 9.99 2.78
N ALA A 259 -33.68 9.19 1.92
CA ALA A 259 -34.11 8.98 0.55
C ALA A 259 -34.03 7.50 0.20
N LYS A 260 -34.84 7.05 -0.75
CA LYS A 260 -34.77 5.69 -1.28
C LYS A 260 -34.60 5.75 -2.79
N TYR A 261 -33.67 4.96 -3.32
CA TYR A 261 -33.50 4.80 -4.76
C TYR A 261 -33.20 3.35 -5.09
N GLY A 262 -34.14 2.70 -5.78
CA GLY A 262 -34.13 1.24 -5.94
C GLY A 262 -34.21 0.52 -4.59
N GLU A 263 -33.34 -0.47 -4.40
CA GLU A 263 -33.23 -1.26 -3.16
C GLU A 263 -32.26 -0.67 -2.12
N ILE A 264 -31.84 0.59 -2.30
CA ILE A 264 -30.83 1.23 -1.46
C ILE A 264 -31.48 2.36 -0.67
N ASN A 265 -31.29 2.32 0.66
CA ASN A 265 -31.73 3.35 1.59
C ASN A 265 -30.58 4.33 1.81
N PHE A 266 -30.83 5.62 1.59
CA PHE A 266 -29.86 6.69 1.73
C PHE A 266 -30.16 7.56 2.94
N SER A 267 -29.15 7.82 3.76
CA SER A 267 -29.20 8.79 4.84
C SER A 267 -28.15 9.86 4.61
N PHE A 268 -28.59 11.10 4.44
CA PHE A 268 -27.73 12.25 4.17
C PHE A 268 -27.77 13.24 5.33
N TYR A 269 -26.61 13.77 5.72
CA TYR A 269 -26.56 14.90 6.66
C TYR A 269 -27.21 16.19 6.10
N ARG A 270 -27.32 16.32 4.76
CA ARG A 270 -28.03 17.39 4.02
C ARG A 270 -28.47 16.90 2.65
N ASP A 271 -29.59 17.40 2.12
CA ASP A 271 -30.03 17.14 0.74
C ASP A 271 -29.13 17.86 -0.28
N ARG A 272 -28.01 17.21 -0.62
CA ARG A 272 -26.97 17.76 -1.51
C ARG A 272 -26.45 16.77 -2.53
N TYR A 273 -26.75 15.49 -2.41
CA TYR A 273 -26.15 14.45 -3.25
C TYR A 273 -27.23 13.66 -3.98
N SER A 274 -27.03 13.38 -5.26
CA SER A 274 -27.96 12.59 -6.05
C SER A 274 -27.92 11.10 -5.68
N PRO A 275 -29.01 10.52 -5.13
CA PRO A 275 -29.10 9.07 -4.88
C PRO A 275 -28.88 8.25 -6.15
N LYS A 276 -29.35 8.74 -7.30
CA LYS A 276 -29.22 8.08 -8.61
C LYS A 276 -27.75 7.87 -9.01
N ILE A 277 -26.92 8.90 -8.83
CA ILE A 277 -25.48 8.82 -9.18
C ILE A 277 -24.76 7.87 -8.23
N LEU A 278 -25.04 7.97 -6.93
CA LEU A 278 -24.42 7.11 -5.91
C LEU A 278 -24.84 5.64 -6.09
N ALA A 279 -26.12 5.37 -6.29
CA ALA A 279 -26.64 4.03 -6.54
C ALA A 279 -26.01 3.38 -7.77
N SER A 280 -25.71 4.15 -8.82
CA SER A 280 -25.05 3.63 -10.04
C SER A 280 -23.63 3.10 -9.82
N ARG A 281 -23.02 3.38 -8.65
CA ARG A 281 -21.70 2.89 -8.26
C ARG A 281 -21.75 1.65 -7.35
N ILE A 282 -22.93 1.31 -6.85
CA ILE A 282 -23.11 0.19 -5.94
C ILE A 282 -23.37 -1.07 -6.76
N GLN A 283 -22.43 -2.02 -6.69
CA GLN A 283 -22.51 -3.30 -7.41
C GLN A 283 -23.22 -4.39 -6.60
N LEU A 284 -23.32 -4.21 -5.28
CA LEU A 284 -24.06 -5.10 -4.38
C LEU A 284 -25.55 -5.08 -4.71
N GLN A 285 -26.20 -6.24 -4.64
CA GLN A 285 -27.63 -6.40 -4.94
C GLN A 285 -28.34 -7.13 -3.80
N LYS A 286 -29.47 -6.59 -3.36
CA LYS A 286 -30.34 -7.25 -2.40
C LYS A 286 -30.81 -8.61 -2.95
N GLY A 287 -30.83 -9.62 -2.09
CA GLY A 287 -31.17 -11.01 -2.40
C GLY A 287 -30.03 -11.83 -3.02
N SER A 288 -28.96 -11.20 -3.51
CA SER A 288 -27.83 -11.92 -4.11
C SER A 288 -26.89 -12.50 -3.04
N PRO A 289 -26.19 -13.61 -3.32
CA PRO A 289 -25.08 -14.08 -2.50
C PRO A 289 -24.00 -13.01 -2.36
N TYR A 290 -23.35 -12.95 -1.19
CA TYR A 290 -22.23 -12.05 -0.98
C TYR A 290 -21.13 -12.24 -2.04
N SER A 291 -20.59 -11.14 -2.54
CA SER A 291 -19.40 -11.13 -3.37
C SER A 291 -18.39 -10.11 -2.87
N ARG A 292 -17.20 -10.58 -2.52
CA ARG A 292 -16.06 -9.73 -2.14
C ARG A 292 -15.67 -8.78 -3.27
N THR A 293 -15.65 -9.27 -4.51
CA THR A 293 -15.35 -8.47 -5.70
C THR A 293 -16.36 -7.32 -5.85
N GLN A 294 -17.66 -7.57 -5.70
CA GLN A 294 -18.67 -6.51 -5.78
C GLN A 294 -18.53 -5.47 -4.66
N ALA A 295 -18.18 -5.90 -3.45
CA ALA A 295 -17.94 -4.99 -2.33
C ALA A 295 -16.73 -4.08 -2.60
N ILE A 296 -15.58 -4.66 -3.01
CA ILE A 296 -14.36 -3.92 -3.35
C ILE A 296 -14.61 -2.96 -4.52
N GLU A 297 -15.28 -3.43 -5.57
CA GLU A 297 -15.63 -2.60 -6.72
C GLU A 297 -16.57 -1.46 -6.32
N THR A 298 -17.57 -1.69 -5.47
CA THR A 298 -18.44 -0.63 -4.94
C THR A 298 -17.62 0.44 -4.23
N GLN A 299 -16.71 0.04 -3.33
CA GLN A 299 -15.84 0.98 -2.62
C GLN A 299 -14.97 1.78 -3.60
N ARG A 300 -14.29 1.09 -4.53
CA ARG A 300 -13.44 1.71 -5.55
C ARG A 300 -14.22 2.71 -6.42
N LEU A 301 -15.41 2.32 -6.88
CA LEU A 301 -16.24 3.13 -7.77
C LEU A 301 -16.71 4.42 -7.08
N LEU A 302 -17.08 4.34 -5.80
CA LEU A 302 -17.47 5.48 -4.97
C LEU A 302 -16.29 6.40 -4.63
N SER A 303 -15.13 5.84 -4.27
CA SER A 303 -13.92 6.64 -4.00
C SER A 303 -13.49 7.44 -5.22
N ASN A 304 -13.59 6.84 -6.41
CA ASN A 304 -13.24 7.46 -7.68
C ASN A 304 -14.19 8.59 -8.12
N LEU A 305 -15.33 8.81 -7.44
CA LEU A 305 -16.15 10.00 -7.68
C LEU A 305 -15.48 11.28 -7.17
N ASP A 306 -14.44 11.18 -6.32
CA ASP A 306 -13.79 12.31 -5.63
C ASP A 306 -14.77 13.20 -4.83
N LEU A 307 -15.92 12.64 -4.42
CA LEU A 307 -16.89 13.32 -3.55
C LEU A 307 -16.63 13.06 -2.08
N PHE A 308 -15.94 11.96 -1.76
CA PHE A 308 -15.77 11.45 -0.41
C PHE A 308 -14.29 11.32 -0.07
N ARG A 309 -13.93 11.74 1.15
CA ARG A 309 -12.60 11.51 1.71
C ARG A 309 -12.41 10.06 2.12
N PHE A 310 -13.46 9.45 2.67
CA PHE A 310 -13.49 8.06 3.10
C PHE A 310 -14.74 7.37 2.57
N VAL A 311 -14.57 6.12 2.16
CA VAL A 311 -15.64 5.19 1.81
C VAL A 311 -15.32 3.87 2.51
N ASN A 312 -16.18 3.47 3.45
CA ASN A 312 -16.07 2.21 4.17
C ASN A 312 -17.35 1.40 3.96
N ILE A 313 -17.22 0.08 3.82
CA ILE A 313 -18.35 -0.84 3.71
C ILE A 313 -18.22 -1.88 4.81
N SER A 314 -19.21 -1.94 5.70
CA SER A 314 -19.32 -2.99 6.70
C SER A 314 -20.52 -3.88 6.42
N PHE A 315 -20.47 -5.10 6.95
CA PHE A 315 -21.56 -6.07 6.85
C PHE A 315 -21.88 -6.60 8.23
N ASP A 316 -23.10 -6.38 8.68
CA ASP A 316 -23.61 -6.95 9.92
C ASP A 316 -24.40 -8.22 9.60
N THR A 317 -24.13 -9.30 10.34
CA THR A 317 -24.75 -10.62 10.10
C THR A 317 -25.96 -10.84 11.00
N VAL A 318 -27.10 -11.17 10.41
CA VAL A 318 -28.29 -11.67 11.12
C VAL A 318 -28.61 -13.06 10.57
N GLY A 319 -28.11 -14.11 11.24
CA GLY A 319 -28.09 -15.46 10.67
C GLY A 319 -27.21 -15.51 9.43
N THR A 320 -27.78 -15.92 8.29
CA THR A 320 -27.11 -15.92 6.98
C THR A 320 -27.43 -14.67 6.13
N SER A 321 -28.17 -13.71 6.68
CA SER A 321 -28.47 -12.43 6.02
C SER A 321 -27.44 -11.38 6.38
N LEU A 322 -27.02 -10.58 5.39
CA LEU A 322 -26.06 -9.49 5.56
C LEU A 322 -26.74 -8.13 5.36
N ASN A 323 -26.60 -7.26 6.35
CA ASN A 323 -26.92 -5.85 6.23
C ASN A 323 -25.66 -5.09 5.81
N ALA A 324 -25.62 -4.63 4.55
CA ALA A 324 -24.50 -3.87 4.02
C ALA A 324 -24.65 -2.39 4.38
N SER A 325 -23.69 -1.85 5.12
CA SER A 325 -23.65 -0.44 5.52
C SER A 325 -22.47 0.25 4.86
N ILE A 326 -22.75 1.17 3.94
CA ILE A 326 -21.77 1.98 3.23
C ILE A 326 -21.68 3.33 3.92
N PHE A 327 -20.58 3.57 4.62
CA PHE A 327 -20.29 4.81 5.32
C PHE A 327 -19.37 5.69 4.51
N THR A 328 -19.76 6.94 4.33
CA THR A 328 -18.96 7.92 3.59
C THR A 328 -18.82 9.22 4.36
N GLN A 329 -17.69 9.91 4.17
CA GLN A 329 -17.48 11.27 4.67
C GLN A 329 -17.17 12.19 3.48
N PRO A 330 -17.91 13.29 3.28
CA PRO A 330 -17.65 14.24 2.20
C PRO A 330 -16.21 14.76 2.20
N ASN A 331 -15.65 14.92 1.00
CA ASN A 331 -14.44 15.68 0.83
C ASN A 331 -14.71 17.20 0.99
N GLN A 332 -13.66 18.01 1.12
CA GLN A 332 -13.80 19.46 1.14
C GLN A 332 -14.47 19.93 -0.16
N LYS A 333 -15.60 20.64 -0.02
CA LYS A 333 -16.37 21.12 -1.16
C LYS A 333 -15.53 22.04 -2.04
N TYR A 334 -14.85 23.00 -1.42
CA TYR A 334 -13.93 23.91 -2.09
C TYR A 334 -12.50 23.53 -1.70
N GLN A 335 -11.62 23.38 -2.70
CA GLN A 335 -10.21 23.10 -2.49
C GLN A 335 -9.39 24.05 -3.37
N LEU A 336 -8.53 24.85 -2.73
CA LEU A 336 -7.56 25.71 -3.40
C LEU A 336 -6.19 25.03 -3.32
N THR A 337 -5.55 24.82 -4.47
CA THR A 337 -4.21 24.24 -4.56
C THR A 337 -3.31 25.27 -5.22
N ASN A 338 -2.25 25.69 -4.54
CA ASN A 338 -1.23 26.59 -5.08
C ASN A 338 0.07 25.81 -5.20
N GLN A 339 0.75 25.93 -6.33
CA GLN A 339 2.05 25.30 -6.58
C GLN A 339 3.03 26.34 -7.12
N LEU A 340 4.25 26.25 -6.62
CA LEU A 340 5.41 27.01 -7.10
C LEU A 340 6.49 26.00 -7.43
N GLY A 341 7.14 26.16 -8.57
CA GLY A 341 8.17 25.22 -9.00
C GLY A 341 9.01 25.74 -10.14
N LEU A 342 9.91 24.87 -10.62
CA LEU A 342 10.73 25.10 -11.80
C LEU A 342 10.38 24.04 -12.84
N THR A 343 10.09 24.45 -14.06
CA THR A 343 9.93 23.56 -15.23
C THR A 343 11.27 23.50 -15.95
N VAL A 344 11.79 22.30 -16.23
CA VAL A 344 13.01 22.13 -17.04
C VAL A 344 12.61 21.65 -18.43
N THR A 345 12.64 22.55 -19.41
CA THR A 345 12.51 22.22 -20.84
C THR A 345 13.85 22.41 -21.52
N GLU A 346 14.35 21.35 -22.15
CA GLU A 346 15.58 21.20 -22.96
C GLU A 346 16.95 21.71 -22.44
N GLN A 347 17.06 22.73 -21.57
CA GLN A 347 18.32 23.14 -20.93
C GLN A 347 18.21 24.16 -19.78
N LEU A 348 17.17 25.02 -19.70
CA LEU A 348 17.05 26.00 -18.62
C LEU A 348 15.78 25.80 -17.76
N PRO A 349 15.90 25.76 -16.42
CA PRO A 349 14.76 25.78 -15.53
C PRO A 349 14.09 27.15 -15.56
N GLY A 350 12.78 27.19 -15.84
CA GLY A 350 11.97 28.39 -15.74
C GLY A 350 10.94 28.29 -14.61
N PRO A 351 10.75 29.33 -13.78
CA PRO A 351 9.79 29.28 -12.69
C PRO A 351 8.35 29.23 -13.21
N PHE A 352 7.52 28.49 -12.49
CA PHE A 352 6.08 28.53 -12.68
C PHE A 352 5.34 28.72 -11.35
N PHE A 353 4.18 29.36 -11.46
CA PHE A 353 3.15 29.41 -10.45
C PHE A 353 1.88 28.81 -11.05
N SER A 354 1.21 27.92 -10.31
CA SER A 354 -0.12 27.44 -10.66
C SER A 354 -1.06 27.56 -9.47
N THR A 355 -2.32 27.89 -9.75
CA THR A 355 -3.42 27.86 -8.79
C THR A 355 -4.60 27.12 -9.39
N ALA A 356 -5.20 26.23 -8.60
CA ALA A 356 -6.35 25.44 -8.99
C ALA A 356 -7.43 25.52 -7.91
N LEU A 357 -8.61 26.01 -8.27
CA LEU A 357 -9.80 26.03 -7.44
C LEU A 357 -10.76 24.92 -7.90
N ARG A 358 -11.00 23.95 -7.03
CA ARG A 358 -11.95 22.85 -7.24
C ARG A 358 -13.21 23.07 -6.40
N ASN A 359 -14.38 22.99 -7.02
CA ASN A 359 -15.70 23.02 -6.40
C ASN A 359 -16.43 21.70 -6.68
N ARG A 360 -16.45 20.81 -5.70
CA ARG A 360 -17.07 19.49 -5.78
C ARG A 360 -18.58 19.57 -5.65
N ASN A 361 -19.24 18.67 -6.36
CA ASN A 361 -20.68 18.51 -6.36
C ASN A 361 -21.41 19.81 -6.77
N PHE A 362 -20.93 20.45 -7.84
CA PHE A 362 -21.37 21.78 -8.26
C PHE A 362 -22.88 21.86 -8.55
N PHE A 363 -23.42 20.90 -9.29
CA PHE A 363 -24.86 20.78 -9.60
C PHE A 363 -25.60 19.77 -8.70
N ARG A 364 -25.01 19.35 -7.58
CA ARG A 364 -25.56 18.35 -6.64
C ARG A 364 -25.68 16.91 -7.19
N ALA A 365 -25.16 16.65 -8.39
CA ALA A 365 -25.16 15.32 -9.01
C ALA A 365 -23.72 14.79 -9.24
N GLY A 366 -22.79 15.22 -8.38
CA GLY A 366 -21.42 14.71 -8.32
C GLY A 366 -20.45 15.37 -9.29
N GLU A 367 -20.85 16.45 -9.95
CA GLU A 367 -20.00 17.20 -10.88
C GLU A 367 -18.91 17.97 -10.16
N ILE A 368 -17.73 18.08 -10.76
CA ILE A 368 -16.61 18.86 -10.24
C ILE A 368 -16.35 20.02 -11.19
N LEU A 369 -16.51 21.25 -10.69
CA LEU A 369 -16.06 22.46 -11.38
C LEU A 369 -14.62 22.74 -10.98
N GLU A 370 -13.74 22.94 -11.96
CA GLU A 370 -12.33 23.30 -11.76
C GLU A 370 -12.00 24.57 -12.51
N PHE A 371 -11.41 25.53 -11.81
CA PHE A 371 -10.75 26.68 -12.41
C PHE A 371 -9.24 26.50 -12.20
N ASN A 372 -8.46 26.52 -13.28
CA ASN A 372 -7.01 26.39 -13.25
C ASN A 372 -6.37 27.60 -13.90
N PHE A 373 -5.38 28.17 -13.23
CA PHE A 373 -4.53 29.23 -13.75
C PHE A 373 -3.08 28.82 -13.56
N ARG A 374 -2.25 28.96 -14.60
CA ARG A 374 -0.82 28.70 -14.56
C ARG A 374 -0.11 29.80 -15.33
N ALA A 375 0.90 30.37 -14.70
CA ALA A 375 1.82 31.32 -15.32
C ALA A 375 3.25 30.79 -15.14
N GLY A 376 4.02 30.74 -16.22
CA GLY A 376 5.39 30.26 -16.19
C GLY A 376 6.27 30.95 -17.22
N LEU A 377 7.57 30.87 -16.99
CA LEU A 377 8.58 31.21 -17.97
C LEU A 377 9.21 29.91 -18.46
N GLU A 378 9.47 29.78 -19.77
CA GLU A 378 10.17 28.64 -20.35
C GLU A 378 11.38 29.13 -21.15
N GLY A 379 12.51 28.42 -21.01
CA GLY A 379 13.71 28.67 -21.80
C GLY A 379 13.82 27.66 -22.94
N VAL A 380 13.57 28.09 -24.18
CA VAL A 380 13.69 27.23 -25.36
C VAL A 380 15.06 27.45 -26.02
N ALA A 381 15.80 26.37 -26.27
CA ALA A 381 17.09 26.43 -26.97
C ALA A 381 16.88 26.77 -28.46
N SER A 382 17.65 27.73 -28.99
CA SER A 382 17.63 28.09 -30.41
C SER A 382 18.18 26.96 -31.28
N ALA A 383 17.40 26.54 -32.30
CA ALA A 383 17.85 25.56 -33.30
C ALA A 383 18.99 26.08 -34.20
N THR A 384 19.31 27.38 -34.17
CA THR A 384 20.31 28.03 -35.04
C THR A 384 21.54 28.57 -34.29
N GLY A 385 21.73 28.22 -33.01
CA GLY A 385 23.00 28.44 -32.31
C GLY A 385 23.24 29.86 -31.75
N GLN A 386 22.23 30.73 -31.74
CA GLN A 386 22.30 32.02 -31.05
C GLN A 386 21.03 32.28 -30.23
N GLY A 387 21.17 32.30 -28.91
CA GLY A 387 20.16 32.78 -27.94
C GLY A 387 19.29 31.68 -27.29
N VAL A 388 18.91 31.91 -26.03
CA VAL A 388 17.81 31.22 -25.36
C VAL A 388 16.56 32.06 -25.61
N TYR A 389 15.53 31.49 -26.22
CA TYR A 389 14.24 32.16 -26.35
C TYR A 389 13.48 32.02 -25.04
N GLN A 390 13.06 33.15 -24.46
CA GLN A 390 12.19 33.16 -23.28
C GLN A 390 10.74 33.18 -23.77
N SER A 391 10.02 32.09 -23.54
CA SER A 391 8.57 32.00 -23.78
C SER A 391 7.83 32.25 -22.48
N ASN A 392 6.76 33.05 -22.52
CA ASN A 392 5.84 33.21 -21.40
C ASN A 392 4.67 32.24 -21.62
N GLU A 393 4.44 31.34 -20.66
CA GLU A 393 3.31 30.40 -20.69
C GLU A 393 2.21 30.95 -19.79
N LEU A 394 1.02 31.23 -20.34
CA LEU A 394 -0.15 31.72 -19.58
C LEU A 394 -1.37 30.86 -19.85
N ASN A 395 -1.57 29.83 -19.05
CA ASN A 395 -2.74 28.97 -19.18
C ASN A 395 -3.83 29.37 -18.19
N THR A 396 -5.04 29.62 -18.69
CA THR A 396 -6.25 29.72 -17.87
C THR A 396 -7.30 28.77 -18.42
N SER A 397 -7.93 27.98 -17.55
CA SER A 397 -8.99 27.06 -17.97
C SER A 397 -10.06 26.91 -16.91
N MET A 398 -11.29 26.73 -17.39
CA MET A 398 -12.43 26.32 -16.60
C MET A 398 -12.94 24.99 -17.15
N SER A 399 -13.11 24.00 -16.29
CA SER A 399 -13.65 22.71 -16.69
C SER A 399 -14.74 22.21 -15.74
N VAL A 400 -15.71 21.51 -16.30
CA VAL A 400 -16.73 20.77 -15.55
C VAL A 400 -16.57 19.30 -15.85
N ILE A 401 -16.34 18.50 -14.82
CA ILE A 401 -16.19 17.05 -14.89
C ILE A 401 -17.51 16.43 -14.43
N PHE A 402 -18.19 15.75 -15.35
CA PHE A 402 -19.42 15.02 -15.08
C PHE A 402 -19.09 13.55 -14.82
N PRO A 403 -19.61 12.91 -13.74
CA PRO A 403 -19.38 11.49 -13.44
C PRO A 403 -20.27 10.57 -14.31
N ARG A 404 -20.50 10.95 -15.56
CA ARG A 404 -21.33 10.23 -16.53
C ARG A 404 -20.94 10.63 -17.94
N PHE A 405 -21.29 9.79 -18.92
CA PHE A 405 -21.29 10.20 -20.32
C PHE A 405 -22.37 11.27 -20.56
N LEU A 406 -22.03 12.32 -21.30
CA LEU A 406 -23.00 13.30 -21.79
C LEU A 406 -23.50 12.88 -23.18
N ILE A 407 -24.41 11.92 -23.21
CA ILE A 407 -25.01 11.44 -24.46
C ILE A 407 -26.43 12.03 -24.57
N PRO A 408 -26.72 12.79 -25.65
CA PRO A 408 -28.07 13.28 -25.91
C PRO A 408 -29.09 12.13 -25.94
N PHE A 409 -30.27 12.33 -25.34
CA PHE A 409 -31.40 11.39 -25.36
C PHE A 409 -31.18 10.01 -24.69
N ALA A 410 -30.07 9.79 -23.96
CA ALA A 410 -29.77 8.52 -23.29
C ALA A 410 -29.96 8.59 -21.76
N SER A 411 -31.21 8.65 -21.28
CA SER A 411 -31.56 8.81 -19.86
C SER A 411 -31.15 7.63 -18.94
N THR A 412 -30.93 6.44 -19.53
CA THR A 412 -30.52 5.19 -18.86
C THR A 412 -29.00 4.94 -18.86
N SER A 413 -28.22 5.82 -19.49
CA SER A 413 -26.77 5.69 -19.61
C SER A 413 -26.06 5.59 -18.25
N ILE A 414 -26.56 6.30 -17.24
CA ILE A 414 -26.00 6.30 -15.89
C ILE A 414 -26.11 4.92 -15.24
N GLN A 415 -27.26 4.24 -15.33
CA GLN A 415 -27.38 2.89 -14.75
C GLN A 415 -26.57 1.86 -15.54
N LYS A 416 -26.56 1.95 -16.88
CA LYS A 416 -25.88 0.98 -17.73
C LYS A 416 -24.36 1.06 -17.67
N PHE A 417 -23.83 2.29 -17.66
CA PHE A 417 -22.40 2.55 -17.69
C PHE A 417 -21.83 2.95 -16.33
N GLY A 418 -22.67 3.01 -15.29
CA GLY A 418 -22.28 3.40 -13.93
C GLY A 418 -21.11 2.59 -13.38
N ARG A 419 -21.11 1.28 -13.65
CA ARG A 419 -20.04 0.33 -13.28
C ARG A 419 -18.66 0.60 -13.89
N PHE A 420 -18.57 1.45 -14.92
CA PHE A 420 -17.30 1.77 -15.58
C PHE A 420 -16.68 3.09 -15.13
N ASN A 421 -17.31 3.81 -14.18
CA ASN A 421 -16.88 5.14 -13.76
C ASN A 421 -16.55 6.13 -14.91
N PRO A 422 -17.48 6.34 -15.86
CA PRO A 422 -17.26 7.29 -16.94
C PRO A 422 -17.14 8.72 -16.38
N ASN A 423 -16.16 9.46 -16.88
CA ASN A 423 -15.98 10.88 -16.60
C ASN A 423 -15.96 11.65 -17.92
N THR A 424 -16.88 12.62 -18.08
CA THR A 424 -16.87 13.54 -19.21
C THR A 424 -16.36 14.89 -18.74
N ARG A 425 -15.21 15.33 -19.26
CA ARG A 425 -14.65 16.67 -18.98
C ARG A 425 -15.03 17.61 -20.11
N VAL A 426 -15.78 18.66 -19.80
CA VAL A 426 -16.01 19.79 -20.70
C VAL A 426 -15.09 20.92 -20.25
N GLN A 427 -14.18 21.36 -21.11
CA GLN A 427 -13.16 22.34 -20.77
C GLN A 427 -13.18 23.51 -21.75
N PHE A 428 -13.12 24.72 -21.20
CA PHE A 428 -12.88 25.96 -21.92
C PHE A 428 -11.56 26.52 -21.40
N GLY A 429 -10.63 26.87 -22.28
CA GLY A 429 -9.33 27.38 -21.86
C GLY A 429 -8.71 28.30 -22.89
N TYR A 430 -7.78 29.12 -22.40
CA TYR A 430 -6.92 29.99 -23.17
C TYR A 430 -5.48 29.70 -22.74
N ASN A 431 -4.57 29.56 -23.72
CA ASN A 431 -3.14 29.34 -23.54
C ASN A 431 -2.40 30.44 -24.30
#